data_AF-A0A7K8CDF0-F1
#
_entry.id   AF-A0A7K8CDF0-F1
#
_cell.length_a   1.000
_cell.length_b   1.000
_cell.length_c   1.000
_cell.angle_alpha   90.00
_cell.angle_beta   90.00
_cell.angle_gamma   90.00
#
_symmetry.space_group_name_H-M   'P 1'
#
loop_
_entity.id
_entity.type
_entity.pdbx_description
1 polymer ?
#
loop_
_entity_poly.entity_id
_entity_poly.type
_entity_poly.pdbx_seq_one_letter_code
_entity_poly.pdbx_strand_id
1 'polypeptide(L)'
;LNNNLSQYKLTLSGTLRSPKINFHPPFLMLMPVPLGVESEAVVTIIPQEFIRQSRIRVKLPELELADGTRTCPFSVQFPEGQDIVLSSDGTANELICRISFRSSKPMSFLGDMLFIDQEEN
;
A
#
# COMPACT_ATOMS: atom_id res chain seq x y z
N LEU A 1 45.23 -35.00 34.55
CA LEU A 1 43.97 -34.83 33.80
C LEU A 1 43.73 -33.34 33.63
N ASN A 2 43.92 -32.77 32.43
CA ASN A 2 43.61 -31.37 32.15
C ASN A 2 42.47 -31.33 31.12
N ASN A 3 41.23 -31.42 31.60
CA ASN A 3 40.04 -31.21 30.78
C ASN A 3 39.74 -29.70 30.71
N ASN A 4 40.56 -28.95 29.96
CA ASN A 4 40.17 -27.63 29.51
C ASN A 4 39.28 -27.80 28.26
N LEU A 5 38.00 -28.13 28.50
CA LEU A 5 36.95 -27.95 27.51
C LEU A 5 36.83 -26.44 27.27
N SER A 6 37.57 -25.94 26.30
CA SER A 6 37.37 -24.63 25.71
C SER A 6 35.97 -24.64 25.12
N GLN A 7 35.00 -24.16 25.90
CA GLN A 7 33.59 -24.14 25.53
C GLN A 7 33.45 -23.36 24.23
N TYR A 8 33.04 -24.04 23.15
CA TYR A 8 32.74 -23.41 21.88
C TYR A 8 31.54 -22.47 22.07
N LYS A 9 31.80 -21.18 22.28
CA LYS A 9 30.76 -20.18 22.45
C LYS A 9 30.24 -19.74 21.08
N LEU A 10 29.14 -20.36 20.66
CA LEU A 10 28.39 -19.92 19.48
C LEU A 10 27.48 -18.75 19.86
N THR A 11 27.59 -17.64 19.13
CA THR A 11 26.66 -16.51 19.28
C THR A 11 25.74 -16.50 18.07
N LEU A 12 24.44 -16.59 18.31
CA LEU A 12 23.40 -16.56 17.28
C LEU A 12 22.72 -15.19 17.30
N SER A 13 22.46 -14.64 16.13
CA SER A 13 21.70 -13.41 15.94
C SER A 13 20.79 -13.54 14.73
N GLY A 14 19.62 -12.90 14.78
CA GLY A 14 18.68 -12.84 13.67
C GLY A 14 17.94 -11.51 13.65
N THR A 15 17.38 -11.15 12.50
CA THR A 15 16.52 -9.97 12.33
C THR A 15 15.23 -10.42 11.68
N LEU A 16 14.10 -10.10 12.31
CA LEU A 16 12.80 -10.29 11.70
C LEU A 16 12.47 -9.05 10.87
N ARG A 17 12.20 -9.25 9.58
CA ARG A 17 11.70 -8.19 8.70
C ARG A 17 10.20 -8.40 8.52
N SER A 18 9.43 -7.34 8.71
CA SER A 18 7.99 -7.35 8.41
C SER A 18 7.78 -6.86 6.98
N PRO A 19 6.79 -7.39 6.25
CA PRO A 19 6.35 -6.81 4.99
C PRO A 19 6.04 -5.33 5.14
N LYS A 20 6.39 -4.53 4.13
CA LYS A 20 6.16 -3.09 4.09
C LYS A 20 5.81 -2.67 2.68
N ILE A 21 5.03 -1.60 2.58
CA ILE A 21 4.64 -1.01 1.30
C ILE A 21 5.09 0.45 1.29
N ASN A 22 5.78 0.84 0.22
CA ASN A 22 6.08 2.24 -0.09
C ASN A 22 5.32 2.69 -1.33
N PHE A 23 5.27 4.01 -1.53
CA PHE A 23 4.54 4.63 -2.63
C PHE A 23 5.41 5.64 -3.39
N HIS A 24 5.25 5.67 -4.70
CA HIS A 24 5.83 6.71 -5.55
C HIS A 24 4.76 7.31 -6.49
N PRO A 25 4.41 8.59 -6.38
CA PRO A 25 4.88 9.54 -5.35
C PRO A 25 4.35 9.18 -3.94
N PRO A 26 4.97 9.68 -2.85
CA PRO A 26 4.56 9.35 -1.47
C PRO A 26 3.27 10.04 -1.03
N PHE A 27 2.80 11.05 -1.76
CA PHE A 27 1.50 11.71 -1.57
C PHE A 27 0.97 12.17 -2.92
N LEU A 28 -0.35 12.30 -3.02
CA LEU A 28 -1.03 12.76 -4.22
C LEU A 28 -1.70 14.10 -4.00
N MET A 29 -1.48 15.02 -4.93
CA MET A 29 -2.28 16.24 -5.07
C MET A 29 -3.06 16.15 -6.38
N LEU A 30 -4.37 16.00 -6.26
CA LEU A 30 -5.25 15.98 -7.43
C LEU A 30 -5.56 17.42 -7.83
N MET A 31 -5.47 17.69 -9.13
CA MET A 31 -5.79 19.01 -9.66
C MET A 31 -7.30 19.27 -9.52
N PRO A 32 -7.72 20.50 -9.17
CA PRO A 32 -9.13 20.86 -9.20
C PRO A 32 -9.69 20.67 -10.61
N VAL A 33 -10.80 19.94 -10.72
CA VAL A 33 -11.54 19.72 -11.97
C VAL A 33 -12.98 20.18 -11.83
N PRO A 34 -13.69 20.45 -12.95
CA PRO A 34 -15.12 20.75 -12.90
C PRO A 34 -15.94 19.62 -12.26
N LEU A 35 -17.13 19.95 -11.76
CA LEU A 35 -18.04 18.96 -11.18
C LEU A 35 -18.41 17.89 -12.20
N GLY A 36 -18.44 16.65 -11.74
CA GLY A 36 -18.78 15.49 -12.54
C GLY A 36 -17.69 15.08 -13.53
N VAL A 37 -16.55 15.77 -13.58
CA VAL A 37 -15.36 15.38 -14.35
C VAL A 37 -14.45 14.55 -13.45
N GLU A 38 -13.86 13.50 -14.02
CA GLU A 38 -12.90 12.66 -13.33
C GLU A 38 -11.49 13.27 -13.41
N SER A 39 -10.78 13.29 -12.28
CA SER A 39 -9.35 13.54 -12.21
C SER A 39 -8.66 12.24 -11.83
N GLU A 40 -7.63 11.85 -12.57
CA GLU A 40 -6.84 10.64 -12.31
C GLU A 40 -5.44 11.02 -11.80
N ALA A 41 -4.90 10.19 -10.90
CA ALA A 41 -3.47 10.14 -10.61
C ALA A 41 -2.99 8.70 -10.56
N VAL A 42 -1.72 8.51 -10.89
CA VAL A 42 -1.06 7.20 -10.88
C VAL A 42 -0.09 7.15 -9.71
N VAL A 43 -0.15 6.09 -8.93
CA VAL A 43 0.82 5.77 -7.87
C VAL A 43 1.42 4.40 -8.12
N THR A 44 2.73 4.31 -7.96
CA THR A 44 3.45 3.03 -7.94
C THR A 44 3.53 2.54 -6.51
N ILE A 45 3.02 1.34 -6.27
CA ILE A 45 3.14 0.63 -5.00
C ILE A 45 4.40 -0.21 -5.07
N ILE A 46 5.27 -0.07 -4.08
CA ILE A 46 6.58 -0.72 -4.01
C ILE A 46 6.60 -1.63 -2.78
N PRO A 47 6.28 -2.92 -2.94
CA PRO A 47 6.32 -3.89 -1.85
C PRO A 47 7.77 -4.21 -1.46
N GLN A 48 8.00 -4.40 -0.16
CA GLN A 48 9.30 -4.71 0.41
C GLN A 48 9.16 -5.78 1.48
N GLU A 49 10.16 -6.66 1.59
CA GLU A 49 10.25 -7.68 2.65
C GLU A 49 9.07 -8.67 2.68
N PHE A 50 8.38 -8.82 1.55
CA PHE A 50 7.37 -9.87 1.36
C PHE A 50 8.06 -11.21 1.14
N ILE A 51 7.65 -12.23 1.90
CA ILE A 51 8.19 -13.60 1.81
C ILE A 51 7.25 -14.59 1.12
N ARG A 52 6.03 -14.15 0.81
CA ARG A 52 5.01 -14.92 0.09
C ARG A 52 4.25 -14.00 -0.86
N GLN A 53 3.62 -14.61 -1.86
CA GLN A 53 2.64 -13.91 -2.68
C GLN A 53 1.52 -13.35 -1.79
N SER A 54 1.11 -12.12 -2.03
CA SER A 54 0.01 -11.47 -1.30
C SER A 54 -0.82 -10.64 -2.28
N ARG A 55 -2.07 -10.35 -1.91
CA ARG A 55 -2.98 -9.55 -2.74
C ARG A 55 -3.35 -8.28 -1.99
N ILE A 56 -3.16 -7.14 -2.63
CA ILE A 56 -3.49 -5.84 -2.05
C ILE A 56 -5.00 -5.58 -2.18
N ARG A 57 -5.60 -5.13 -1.09
CA ARG A 57 -6.93 -4.52 -1.04
C ARG A 57 -6.78 -3.06 -0.66
N VAL A 58 -7.75 -2.25 -1.06
CA VAL A 58 -7.74 -0.82 -0.76
C VAL A 58 -8.99 -0.46 0.02
N LYS A 59 -8.81 0.15 1.18
CA LYS A 59 -9.89 0.79 1.92
C LYS A 59 -9.91 2.27 1.55
N LEU A 60 -10.92 2.63 0.77
CA LEU A 60 -11.15 4.01 0.37
C LEU A 60 -11.71 4.83 1.55
N PRO A 61 -11.37 6.13 1.63
CA PRO A 61 -11.95 7.00 2.63
C PRO A 61 -13.43 7.25 2.36
N GLU A 62 -14.21 7.28 3.43
CA GLU A 62 -15.63 7.65 3.40
C GLU A 62 -15.79 9.06 3.96
N LEU A 63 -16.45 9.95 3.21
CA LEU A 63 -16.81 11.29 3.69
C LEU A 63 -18.25 11.35 4.14
N GLU A 64 -18.50 12.12 5.18
CA GLU A 64 -19.83 12.56 5.57
C GLU A 64 -20.06 14.00 5.07
N LEU A 65 -21.13 14.19 4.30
CA LEU A 65 -21.56 15.51 3.81
C LEU A 65 -22.33 16.26 4.89
N ALA A 66 -22.55 17.57 4.70
CA ALA A 66 -23.31 18.40 5.64
C ALA A 66 -24.76 17.93 5.86
N ASP A 67 -25.34 17.18 4.91
CA ASP A 67 -26.66 16.58 5.01
C ASP A 67 -26.65 15.20 5.73
N GLY A 68 -25.51 14.78 6.27
CA GLY A 68 -25.30 13.49 6.93
C GLY A 68 -25.12 12.31 5.97
N THR A 69 -25.18 12.55 4.65
CA THR A 69 -24.99 11.49 3.65
C THR A 69 -23.53 11.08 3.59
N ARG A 70 -23.28 9.77 3.59
CA ARG A 70 -21.93 9.22 3.35
C ARG A 70 -21.67 8.98 1.87
N THR A 71 -20.47 9.35 1.43
CA THR A 71 -20.05 9.22 0.04
C THR A 71 -18.56 8.93 -0.06
N CYS A 72 -18.15 8.28 -1.14
CA CYS A 72 -16.74 8.11 -1.49
C CYS A 72 -16.54 8.66 -2.91
N PRO A 73 -15.83 9.78 -3.09
CA PRO A 73 -15.58 10.35 -4.40
C PRO A 73 -14.40 9.68 -5.12
N PHE A 74 -13.78 8.67 -4.50
CA PHE A 74 -12.59 8.00 -5.01
C PHE A 74 -12.93 6.64 -5.59
N SER A 75 -12.15 6.22 -6.58
CA SER A 75 -12.10 4.85 -7.06
C SER A 75 -10.66 4.45 -7.37
N VAL A 76 -10.38 3.15 -7.36
CA VAL A 76 -9.04 2.60 -7.62
C VAL A 76 -9.09 1.51 -8.67
N GLN A 77 -8.06 1.48 -9.51
CA GLN A 77 -7.88 0.45 -10.53
C GLN A 77 -6.43 -0.01 -10.56
N PHE A 78 -6.25 -1.31 -10.79
CA PHE A 78 -4.96 -1.96 -10.94
C PHE A 78 -4.86 -2.53 -12.36
N PRO A 79 -4.35 -1.75 -13.34
CA PRO A 79 -4.37 -2.16 -14.74
C PRO A 79 -3.61 -3.47 -15.00
N GLU A 80 -2.50 -3.72 -14.30
CA GLU A 80 -1.72 -4.97 -14.40
C GLU A 80 -2.09 -6.01 -13.32
N GLY A 81 -3.10 -5.73 -12.51
CA GLY A 81 -3.48 -6.57 -11.37
C GLY A 81 -2.91 -6.10 -10.02
N GLN A 82 -3.41 -6.71 -8.95
CA GLN A 82 -3.20 -6.27 -7.56
C GLN A 82 -2.46 -7.32 -6.70
N ASP A 83 -1.82 -8.30 -7.35
CA ASP A 83 -1.08 -9.37 -6.69
C ASP A 83 0.41 -9.02 -6.63
N ILE A 84 0.96 -9.05 -5.42
CA ILE A 84 2.39 -9.01 -5.15
C ILE A 84 2.94 -10.41 -5.39
N VAL A 85 3.69 -10.57 -6.47
CA VAL A 85 4.37 -11.79 -6.88
C VAL A 85 5.87 -11.62 -6.64
N LEU A 86 6.50 -12.68 -6.15
CA LEU A 86 7.95 -12.71 -5.90
C LEU A 86 8.67 -13.35 -7.08
N SER A 87 9.74 -12.72 -7.55
CA SER A 87 10.68 -13.33 -8.49
C SER A 87 11.57 -14.34 -7.79
N SER A 88 12.31 -15.13 -8.58
CA SER A 88 13.19 -16.20 -8.08
C SER A 88 14.31 -15.72 -7.16
N ASP A 89 14.67 -14.44 -7.23
CA ASP A 89 15.64 -13.77 -6.36
C ASP A 89 15.03 -13.19 -5.08
N GLY A 90 13.71 -13.36 -4.88
CA GLY A 90 12.97 -12.85 -3.73
C GLY A 90 12.52 -11.39 -3.85
N THR A 91 12.74 -10.74 -4.99
CA THR A 91 12.26 -9.37 -5.24
C THR A 91 10.75 -9.38 -5.50
N ALA A 92 10.02 -8.45 -4.91
CA ALA A 92 8.59 -8.26 -5.19
C ALA A 92 8.39 -7.36 -6.41
N ASN A 93 7.39 -7.65 -7.24
CA ASN A 93 6.99 -6.74 -8.32
C ASN A 93 6.39 -5.45 -7.76
N GLU A 94 6.59 -4.35 -8.49
CA GLU A 94 5.85 -3.12 -8.27
C GLU A 94 4.43 -3.25 -8.87
N LEU A 95 3.47 -2.54 -8.30
CA LEU A 95 2.09 -2.47 -8.80
C LEU A 95 1.76 -1.04 -9.19
N ILE A 96 1.13 -0.84 -10.35
CA ILE A 96 0.56 0.44 -10.72
C ILE A 96 -0.87 0.50 -10.19
N CYS A 97 -1.18 1.56 -9.44
CA CYS A 97 -2.51 1.87 -8.97
C CYS A 97 -2.95 3.21 -9.55
N ARG A 98 -4.09 3.21 -10.23
CA ARG A 98 -4.75 4.42 -10.72
C ARG A 98 -5.82 4.82 -9.72
N ILE A 99 -5.71 6.04 -9.20
CA ILE A 99 -6.66 6.63 -8.28
C ILE A 99 -7.42 7.71 -9.03
N SER A 100 -8.73 7.54 -9.13
CA SER A 100 -9.63 8.50 -9.75
C SER A 100 -10.46 9.21 -8.70
N PHE A 101 -10.67 10.50 -8.87
CA PHE A 101 -11.56 11.34 -8.07
C PHE A 101 -12.65 11.93 -8.95
N ARG A 102 -13.90 11.83 -8.49
CA ARG A 102 -15.05 12.44 -9.15
C ARG A 102 -16.10 12.83 -8.13
N SER A 103 -16.58 14.06 -8.21
CA SER A 103 -17.68 14.54 -7.36
C SER A 103 -18.69 15.36 -8.14
N SER A 104 -19.97 15.19 -7.81
CA SER A 104 -21.08 16.02 -8.33
C SER A 104 -21.32 17.28 -7.48
N LYS A 105 -20.64 17.43 -6.35
CA LYS A 105 -20.73 18.59 -5.43
C LYS A 105 -19.35 19.18 -5.16
N PRO A 106 -19.20 20.51 -4.97
CA PRO A 106 -17.93 21.09 -4.55
C PRO A 106 -17.46 20.47 -3.23
N MET A 107 -16.21 20.01 -3.19
CA MET A 107 -15.65 19.41 -1.99
C MET A 107 -14.13 19.55 -1.96
N SER A 108 -13.58 19.51 -0.74
CA SER A 108 -12.16 19.35 -0.46
C SER A 108 -12.00 18.15 0.49
N PHE A 109 -10.94 17.37 0.30
CA PHE A 109 -10.67 16.19 1.13
C PHE A 109 -9.19 16.12 1.48
N LEU A 110 -8.93 15.79 2.74
CA LEU A 110 -7.62 15.41 3.25
C LEU A 110 -7.83 14.19 4.14
N GLY A 111 -7.11 13.11 3.85
CA GLY A 111 -7.17 11.87 4.63
C GLY A 111 -6.46 10.73 3.92
N ASP A 112 -6.54 9.57 4.53
CA ASP A 112 -5.74 8.41 4.14
C ASP A 112 -6.55 7.41 3.31
N MET A 113 -5.87 6.81 2.33
CA MET A 113 -6.33 5.60 1.64
C MET A 113 -5.44 4.46 2.12
N LEU A 114 -6.03 3.42 2.71
CA LEU A 114 -5.26 2.32 3.29
C LEU A 114 -5.10 1.19 2.27
N PHE A 115 -3.87 0.77 2.03
CA PHE A 115 -3.52 -0.39 1.23
C PHE A 115 -3.17 -1.52 2.19
N ILE A 116 -3.92 -2.62 2.11
CA ILE A 116 -3.92 -3.69 3.11
C ILE A 116 -3.65 -5.01 2.40
N ASP A 117 -2.73 -5.80 2.93
CA ASP A 117 -2.41 -7.10 2.35
C ASP A 117 -3.37 -8.21 2.84
N GLN A 118 -3.13 -9.48 2.50
CA GLN A 118 -3.99 -10.59 2.92
C GLN A 118 -3.92 -10.90 4.42
N GLU A 119 -2.84 -10.47 5.08
CA GLU A 119 -2.55 -10.72 6.48
C GLU A 119 -2.92 -9.50 7.34
N GLU A 120 -3.65 -8.54 6.77
CA GLU A 120 -4.09 -7.30 7.42
C GLU A 120 -2.92 -6.41 7.89
N ASN A 121 -1.77 -6.46 7.18
CA ASN A 121 -0.68 -5.50 7.35
C ASN A 121 -0.93 -4.20 6.59
#